data_AF-A0A0B1TEU0-F1
#
_entry.id   AF-A0A0B1TEU0-F1
#
_cell.length_a   1.000
_cell.length_b   1.000
_cell.length_c   1.000
_cell.angle_alpha   90.00
_cell.angle_beta   90.00
_cell.angle_gamma   90.00
#
_symmetry.space_group_name_H-M   'P 1'
#
loop_
_entity.id
_entity.type
_entity.pdbx_description
1 polymer ?
#
loop_
_entity_poly.entity_id
_entity_poly.type
_entity_poly.pdbx_seq_one_letter_code
_entity_poly.pdbx_strand_id
1 'polypeptide(L)'
;MPANLTAVQSNRVCNALALMQCVASHKDTRGPFLQAHIPLYLYPFLHTTKTSRPFEYLRLTSLGVIGALVKTDEKEVISFLLSTEIIPLCLRIMEQGTELSKTVATFILQKILLDDTGLSYICQTYERFSHVAMILGKMVMKLSRDPSSRLLKHVIRCYSRLSDNPRAQQALRQCLPDQLKDETFKAILDEDKSSRHWLRSLMNNLGAFSSV
;
A
#
# COMPACT_ATOMS: atom_id res chain seq x y z
N MET A 1 25.80 11.43 -15.93
CA MET A 1 25.42 12.61 -15.13
C MET A 1 24.30 12.21 -14.18
N PRO A 2 24.33 12.57 -12.88
CA PRO A 2 23.24 12.20 -11.97
C PRO A 2 21.96 12.94 -12.37
N ALA A 3 20.81 12.27 -12.22
CA ALA A 3 19.51 12.76 -12.68
C ALA A 3 19.11 14.12 -12.05
N ASN A 4 19.28 15.21 -12.77
CA ASN A 4 18.84 16.55 -12.36
C ASN A 4 17.41 16.81 -12.85
N LEU A 5 16.44 16.12 -12.27
CA LEU A 5 15.02 16.41 -12.50
C LEU A 5 14.69 17.77 -11.88
N THR A 6 14.43 18.77 -12.73
CA THR A 6 14.02 20.11 -12.30
C THR A 6 12.53 20.14 -11.91
N ALA A 7 12.11 21.15 -11.15
CA ALA A 7 10.70 21.33 -10.81
C ALA A 7 9.80 21.50 -12.06
N VAL A 8 10.27 22.24 -13.07
CA VAL A 8 9.53 22.45 -14.33
C VAL A 8 9.34 21.14 -15.09
N GLN A 9 10.40 20.32 -15.21
CA GLN A 9 10.30 19.01 -15.85
C GLN A 9 9.35 18.08 -15.08
N SER A 10 9.46 18.03 -13.75
CA SER A 10 8.57 17.24 -12.91
C SER A 10 7.11 17.65 -13.07
N ASN A 11 6.80 18.95 -13.03
CA ASN A 11 5.44 19.44 -13.19
C ASN A 11 4.87 19.06 -14.56
N ARG A 12 5.66 19.23 -15.63
CA ARG A 12 5.25 18.89 -16.99
C ARG A 12 4.92 17.40 -17.14
N VAL A 13 5.78 16.51 -16.64
CA VAL A 13 5.49 15.07 -16.70
C VAL A 13 4.33 14.68 -15.79
N CYS A 14 4.18 15.31 -14.61
CA CYS A 14 3.05 15.03 -13.72
C CYS A 14 1.70 15.41 -14.34
N ASN A 15 1.63 16.46 -15.18
CA ASN A 15 0.43 16.76 -15.95
C ASN A 15 0.08 15.63 -16.94
N ALA A 16 1.08 15.06 -17.61
CA ALA A 16 0.86 13.90 -18.49
C ALA A 16 0.43 12.65 -17.69
N LEU A 17 1.04 12.42 -16.52
CA LEU A 17 0.64 11.32 -15.62
C LEU A 17 -0.79 11.49 -15.11
N ALA A 18 -1.25 12.71 -14.83
CA ALA A 18 -2.63 12.97 -14.45
C ALA A 18 -3.62 12.59 -15.57
N LEU A 19 -3.28 12.86 -16.84
CA LEU A 19 -4.07 12.39 -17.98
C LEU A 19 -4.05 10.87 -18.08
N MET A 20 -2.90 10.22 -17.87
CA MET A 20 -2.82 8.75 -17.80
C MET A 20 -3.67 8.18 -16.66
N GLN A 21 -3.76 8.86 -15.52
CA GLN A 21 -4.63 8.47 -14.42
C GLN A 21 -6.11 8.52 -14.83
N CYS A 22 -6.53 9.49 -15.63
CA CYS A 22 -7.89 9.53 -16.19
C CYS A 22 -8.16 8.33 -17.10
N VAL A 23 -7.22 8.00 -17.99
CA VAL A 23 -7.32 6.83 -18.88
C VAL A 23 -7.37 5.51 -18.09
N ALA A 24 -6.55 5.36 -17.05
CA ALA A 24 -6.57 4.21 -16.15
C ALA A 24 -7.87 4.09 -15.34
N SER A 25 -8.51 5.22 -15.03
CA SER A 25 -9.75 5.28 -14.25
C SER A 25 -10.99 4.98 -15.09
N HIS A 26 -10.96 5.20 -16.40
CA HIS A 26 -12.14 5.04 -17.26
C HIS A 26 -12.32 3.58 -17.69
N LYS A 27 -13.57 3.08 -17.59
CA LYS A 27 -13.90 1.65 -17.79
C LYS A 27 -13.48 1.15 -19.18
N ASP A 28 -13.74 1.93 -20.22
CA ASP A 28 -13.52 1.48 -21.61
C ASP A 28 -12.06 1.56 -22.05
N THR A 29 -11.23 2.34 -21.35
CA THR A 29 -9.82 2.54 -21.73
C THR A 29 -8.85 1.82 -20.82
N ARG A 30 -9.28 1.37 -19.64
CA ARG A 30 -8.44 0.65 -18.66
C ARG A 30 -7.86 -0.65 -19.21
N GLY A 31 -8.69 -1.48 -19.84
CA GLY A 31 -8.25 -2.73 -20.46
C GLY A 31 -7.14 -2.49 -21.49
N PRO A 32 -7.37 -1.65 -22.51
CA PRO A 32 -6.33 -1.27 -23.48
C PRO A 32 -5.08 -0.66 -22.82
N PHE A 33 -5.24 0.16 -21.78
CA PHE A 33 -4.12 0.76 -21.04
C PHE A 33 -3.23 -0.29 -20.36
N LEU A 34 -3.85 -1.33 -19.79
CA LEU A 34 -3.17 -2.45 -19.16
C LEU A 34 -2.50 -3.36 -20.20
N GLN A 35 -3.21 -3.70 -21.28
CA GLN A 35 -2.71 -4.53 -22.37
C GLN A 35 -1.53 -3.88 -23.11
N ALA A 36 -1.50 -2.55 -23.19
CA ALA A 36 -0.37 -1.79 -23.71
C ALA A 36 0.83 -1.73 -22.75
N HIS A 37 0.74 -2.35 -21.56
CA HIS A 37 1.78 -2.38 -20.53
C HIS A 37 2.27 -0.98 -20.10
N ILE A 38 1.43 0.06 -20.25
CA ILE A 38 1.77 1.45 -19.90
C ILE A 38 2.25 1.59 -18.44
N PRO A 39 1.67 0.90 -17.43
CA PRO A 39 2.16 0.98 -16.05
C PRO A 39 3.65 0.68 -15.88
N LEU A 40 4.25 -0.17 -16.73
CA LEU A 40 5.68 -0.52 -16.64
C LEU A 40 6.59 0.68 -16.88
N TYR A 41 6.16 1.64 -17.71
CA TYR A 41 6.91 2.88 -17.97
C TYR A 41 6.95 3.80 -16.74
N LEU A 42 6.09 3.57 -15.74
CA LEU A 42 6.05 4.36 -14.51
C LEU A 42 6.96 3.81 -13.41
N TYR A 43 7.39 2.55 -13.51
CA TYR A 43 8.23 1.93 -12.48
C TYR A 43 9.61 2.55 -12.33
N PRO A 44 10.28 3.01 -13.40
CA PRO A 44 11.50 3.80 -13.25
C PRO A 44 11.32 5.03 -12.35
N PHE A 45 10.13 5.68 -12.39
CA PHE A 45 9.82 6.81 -11.51
C PHE A 45 9.65 6.36 -10.06
N LEU A 46 8.96 5.24 -9.82
CA LEU A 46 8.76 4.66 -8.49
C LEU A 46 10.07 4.14 -7.86
N HIS A 47 11.04 3.73 -8.67
CA HIS A 47 12.35 3.29 -8.20
C HIS A 47 13.26 4.41 -7.70
N THR A 48 12.98 5.67 -8.06
CA THR A 48 13.81 6.81 -7.65
C THR A 48 13.85 6.96 -6.13
N THR A 49 15.02 7.25 -5.57
CA THR A 49 15.23 7.39 -4.12
C THR A 49 15.54 8.82 -3.67
N LYS A 50 15.72 9.75 -4.62
CA LYS A 50 15.97 11.16 -4.30
C LYS A 50 14.77 11.78 -3.60
N THR A 51 15.01 12.47 -2.49
CA THR A 51 13.98 13.07 -1.61
C THR A 51 13.66 14.53 -1.94
N SER A 52 14.30 15.10 -2.97
CA SER A 52 13.97 16.45 -3.44
C SER A 52 12.51 16.51 -3.93
N ARG A 53 11.84 17.64 -3.71
CA ARG A 53 10.43 17.86 -4.06
C ARG A 53 10.02 17.41 -5.48
N PRO A 54 10.80 17.63 -6.56
CA PRO A 54 10.44 17.14 -7.89
C PRO A 54 10.31 15.61 -7.95
N PHE A 55 11.21 14.88 -7.31
CA PHE A 55 11.18 13.42 -7.30
C PHE A 55 10.06 12.86 -6.41
N GLU A 56 9.78 13.49 -5.26
CA GLU A 56 8.62 13.12 -4.42
C GLU A 56 7.30 13.31 -5.18
N TYR A 57 7.14 14.44 -5.87
CA TYR A 57 5.91 14.72 -6.63
C TYR A 57 5.75 13.77 -7.83
N LEU A 58 6.84 13.47 -8.52
CA LEU A 58 6.87 12.48 -9.59
C LEU A 58 6.41 11.09 -9.10
N ARG A 59 6.95 10.61 -7.97
CA ARG A 59 6.55 9.32 -7.38
C ARG A 59 5.08 9.33 -6.97
N LEU A 60 4.63 10.37 -6.27
CA LEU A 60 3.24 10.47 -5.82
C LEU A 60 2.25 10.43 -7.00
N THR A 61 2.54 11.17 -8.07
CA THR A 61 1.68 11.21 -9.26
C THR A 61 1.68 9.87 -10.00
N SER A 62 2.85 9.20 -10.07
CA SER A 62 2.97 7.86 -10.66
C SER A 62 2.18 6.81 -9.86
N LEU A 63 2.25 6.87 -8.52
CA LEU A 63 1.42 6.04 -7.64
C LEU A 63 -0.07 6.32 -7.83
N GLY A 64 -0.45 7.56 -8.13
CA GLY A 64 -1.84 7.93 -8.45
C GLY A 64 -2.40 7.16 -9.63
N VAL A 65 -1.61 6.94 -10.68
CA VAL A 65 -2.00 6.12 -11.85
C VAL A 65 -2.21 4.67 -11.44
N ILE A 66 -1.27 4.07 -10.70
CA ILE A 66 -1.40 2.68 -10.21
C ILE A 66 -2.59 2.54 -9.25
N GLY A 67 -2.77 3.52 -8.36
CA GLY A 67 -3.89 3.60 -7.43
C GLY A 67 -5.25 3.66 -8.14
N ALA A 68 -5.34 4.34 -9.27
CA ALA A 68 -6.55 4.38 -10.10
C ALA A 68 -6.89 3.00 -10.70
N LEU A 69 -5.89 2.24 -11.16
CA LEU A 69 -6.09 0.89 -11.69
C LEU A 69 -6.69 -0.03 -10.64
N VAL A 70 -6.06 -0.11 -9.46
CA VAL A 70 -6.48 -1.03 -8.38
C VAL A 70 -7.77 -0.61 -7.68
N LYS A 71 -8.24 0.63 -7.88
CA LYS A 71 -9.50 1.11 -7.28
C LYS A 71 -10.72 0.34 -7.80
N THR A 72 -10.61 -0.31 -8.95
CA THR A 72 -11.72 -0.96 -9.66
C THR A 72 -11.97 -2.40 -9.24
N ASP A 73 -11.09 -2.97 -8.42
CA ASP A 73 -11.19 -4.34 -7.91
C ASP A 73 -11.23 -5.42 -9.03
N GLU A 74 -10.72 -5.10 -10.21
CA GLU A 74 -10.61 -6.02 -11.34
C GLU A 74 -9.46 -7.01 -11.14
N LYS A 75 -9.77 -8.32 -11.25
CA LYS A 75 -8.79 -9.40 -11.09
C LYS A 75 -7.63 -9.33 -12.09
N GLU A 76 -7.91 -8.90 -13.33
CA GLU A 76 -6.89 -8.76 -14.38
C GLU A 76 -5.82 -7.74 -13.97
N VAL A 77 -6.22 -6.62 -13.36
CA VAL A 77 -5.29 -5.61 -12.84
C VAL A 77 -4.40 -6.20 -11.74
N ILE A 78 -4.98 -6.95 -10.80
CA ILE A 78 -4.20 -7.60 -9.73
C ILE A 78 -3.21 -8.62 -10.32
N SER A 79 -3.67 -9.46 -11.24
CA SER A 79 -2.81 -10.46 -11.91
C SER A 79 -1.64 -9.81 -12.64
N PHE A 80 -1.91 -8.73 -13.39
CA PHE A 80 -0.86 -7.95 -14.05
C PHE A 80 0.15 -7.44 -13.03
N LEU A 81 -0.30 -6.76 -11.98
CA LEU A 81 0.56 -6.15 -10.97
C LEU A 81 1.43 -7.16 -10.21
N LEU A 82 0.89 -8.36 -9.92
CA LEU A 82 1.65 -9.44 -9.29
C LEU A 82 2.79 -9.95 -10.19
N SER A 83 2.62 -9.91 -11.51
CA SER A 83 3.64 -10.31 -12.48
C SER A 83 4.74 -9.26 -12.72
N THR A 84 4.57 -8.04 -12.19
CA THR A 84 5.41 -6.89 -12.55
C THR A 84 6.09 -6.22 -11.33
N GLU A 85 6.41 -6.95 -10.27
CA GLU A 85 7.19 -6.45 -9.12
C GLU A 85 6.65 -5.16 -8.43
N ILE A 86 5.34 -4.87 -8.50
CA ILE A 86 4.79 -3.68 -7.82
C ILE A 86 4.94 -3.74 -6.29
N ILE A 87 4.89 -4.95 -5.71
CA ILE A 87 4.91 -5.14 -4.25
C ILE A 87 6.24 -4.64 -3.65
N PRO A 88 7.43 -5.06 -4.13
CA PRO A 88 8.71 -4.50 -3.71
C PRO A 88 8.77 -2.96 -3.81
N LEU A 89 8.23 -2.37 -4.88
CA LEU A 89 8.17 -0.92 -5.05
C LEU A 89 7.30 -0.25 -3.99
N CYS A 90 6.10 -0.76 -3.75
CA CYS A 90 5.21 -0.26 -2.72
C CYS A 90 5.84 -0.36 -1.33
N LEU A 91 6.46 -1.50 -0.99
CA LEU A 91 7.11 -1.69 0.32
C LEU A 91 8.24 -0.70 0.57
N ARG A 92 9.08 -0.42 -0.45
CA ARG A 92 10.14 0.61 -0.35
C ARG A 92 9.55 2.00 -0.07
N ILE A 93 8.49 2.36 -0.78
CA ILE A 93 7.84 3.66 -0.61
C ILE A 93 7.13 3.75 0.74
N MET A 94 6.48 2.67 1.18
CA MET A 94 5.88 2.57 2.52
C MET A 94 6.92 2.79 3.63
N GLU A 95 8.13 2.29 3.44
CA GLU A 95 9.22 2.47 4.41
C GLU A 95 9.78 3.90 4.39
N GLN A 96 10.10 4.45 3.21
CA GLN A 96 10.97 5.64 3.08
C GLN A 96 10.28 6.89 2.51
N GLY A 97 9.07 6.78 1.96
CA GLY A 97 8.39 7.88 1.28
C GLY A 97 7.79 8.95 2.20
N THR A 98 7.29 10.02 1.58
CA THR A 98 6.43 11.02 2.23
C THR A 98 5.11 10.41 2.69
N GLU A 99 4.43 11.04 3.66
CA GLU A 99 3.16 10.52 4.24
C GLU A 99 2.11 10.22 3.15
N LEU A 100 1.94 11.12 2.18
CA LEU A 100 1.02 10.92 1.05
C LEU A 100 1.42 9.71 0.19
N SER A 101 2.71 9.60 -0.18
CA SER A 101 3.21 8.46 -0.95
C SER A 101 3.06 7.14 -0.20
N LYS A 102 3.32 7.13 1.11
CA LYS A 102 3.09 5.97 1.98
C LYS A 102 1.61 5.57 1.99
N THR A 103 0.71 6.54 2.10
CA THR A 103 -0.73 6.30 2.08
C THR A 103 -1.18 5.64 0.78
N VAL A 104 -0.76 6.17 -0.38
CA VAL A 104 -1.13 5.60 -1.68
C VAL A 104 -0.48 4.23 -1.90
N ALA A 105 0.80 4.05 -1.55
CA ALA A 105 1.48 2.76 -1.66
C ALA A 105 0.83 1.68 -0.76
N THR A 106 0.43 2.04 0.46
CA THR A 106 -0.26 1.13 1.38
C THR A 106 -1.67 0.81 0.88
N PHE A 107 -2.36 1.78 0.28
CA PHE A 107 -3.65 1.54 -0.38
C PHE A 107 -3.53 0.55 -1.55
N ILE A 108 -2.49 0.68 -2.39
CA ILE A 108 -2.22 -0.28 -3.48
C ILE A 108 -1.96 -1.68 -2.91
N LEU A 109 -1.08 -1.80 -1.91
CA LEU A 109 -0.82 -3.09 -1.26
C LEU A 109 -2.09 -3.67 -0.62
N GLN A 110 -2.91 -2.83 0.00
CA GLN A 110 -4.21 -3.24 0.57
C GLN A 110 -5.10 -3.83 -0.53
N LYS A 111 -5.24 -3.16 -1.68
CA LYS A 111 -6.07 -3.67 -2.79
C LYS A 111 -5.56 -5.01 -3.32
N ILE A 112 -4.24 -5.19 -3.41
CA ILE A 112 -3.65 -6.49 -3.74
C ILE A 112 -4.00 -7.56 -2.70
N LEU A 113 -3.86 -7.25 -1.41
CA LEU A 113 -4.19 -8.19 -0.33
C LEU A 113 -5.68 -8.55 -0.29
N LEU A 114 -6.57 -7.63 -0.67
CA LEU A 114 -8.01 -7.89 -0.69
C LEU A 114 -8.41 -8.95 -1.72
N ASP A 115 -7.66 -9.07 -2.82
CA ASP A 115 -7.84 -10.16 -3.77
C ASP A 115 -7.23 -11.47 -3.24
N ASP A 116 -7.92 -12.59 -3.44
CA ASP A 116 -7.49 -13.91 -2.96
C ASP A 116 -6.16 -14.34 -3.59
N THR A 117 -5.93 -14.01 -4.87
CA THR A 117 -4.67 -14.30 -5.58
C THR A 117 -3.53 -13.50 -4.96
N GLY A 118 -3.76 -12.22 -4.67
CA GLY A 118 -2.76 -11.36 -4.05
C GLY A 118 -2.43 -11.75 -2.61
N LEU A 119 -3.43 -12.12 -1.81
CA LEU A 119 -3.21 -12.68 -0.47
C LEU A 119 -2.39 -13.98 -0.55
N SER A 120 -2.79 -14.91 -1.41
CA SER A 120 -2.07 -16.18 -1.61
C SER A 120 -0.63 -15.94 -2.05
N TYR A 121 -0.39 -15.01 -2.97
CA TYR A 121 0.95 -14.66 -3.47
C TYR A 121 1.86 -14.14 -2.35
N ILE A 122 1.36 -13.23 -1.51
CA ILE A 122 2.13 -12.65 -0.39
C ILE A 122 2.41 -13.70 0.67
N CYS A 123 1.43 -14.55 0.99
CA CYS A 123 1.56 -15.61 1.99
C CYS A 123 2.17 -16.92 1.45
N GLN A 124 2.57 -16.96 0.17
CA GLN A 124 3.09 -18.16 -0.48
C GLN A 124 4.38 -18.65 0.19
N THR A 125 5.28 -17.71 0.51
CA THR A 125 6.59 -17.97 1.11
C THR A 125 6.73 -17.17 2.39
N TYR A 126 7.46 -17.71 3.36
CA TYR A 126 7.77 -16.99 4.60
C TYR A 126 8.48 -15.65 4.34
N GLU A 127 9.41 -15.59 3.39
CA GLU A 127 10.17 -14.37 3.07
C GLU A 127 9.28 -13.21 2.61
N ARG A 128 8.38 -13.45 1.65
CA ARG A 128 7.42 -12.44 1.17
C ARG A 128 6.54 -11.92 2.30
N PHE A 129 5.94 -12.83 3.07
CA PHE A 129 5.10 -12.45 4.21
C PHE A 129 5.89 -11.66 5.25
N SER A 130 7.07 -12.16 5.64
CA SER A 130 7.92 -11.56 6.68
C SER A 130 8.35 -10.16 6.29
N HIS A 131 8.72 -9.94 5.02
CA HIS A 131 9.05 -8.60 4.53
C HIS A 131 7.85 -7.64 4.63
N VAL A 132 6.66 -8.06 4.19
CA VAL A 132 5.44 -7.24 4.31
C VAL A 132 5.12 -6.92 5.78
N ALA A 133 5.12 -7.94 6.65
CA ALA A 133 4.83 -7.78 8.08
C ALA A 133 5.85 -6.85 8.77
N MET A 134 7.15 -6.98 8.44
CA MET A 134 8.19 -6.11 8.95
C MET A 134 7.95 -4.64 8.59
N ILE A 135 7.63 -4.34 7.32
CA ILE A 135 7.39 -2.96 6.89
C ILE A 135 6.12 -2.40 7.54
N LEU A 136 5.03 -3.17 7.61
CA LEU A 136 3.82 -2.76 8.33
C LEU A 136 4.12 -2.50 9.82
N GLY A 137 4.95 -3.33 10.45
CA GLY A 137 5.38 -3.13 11.85
C GLY A 137 6.13 -1.82 12.06
N LYS A 138 7.12 -1.53 11.19
CA LYS A 138 7.83 -0.23 11.21
C LYS A 138 6.86 0.95 11.03
N MET A 139 5.85 0.81 10.18
CA MET A 139 4.83 1.85 9.99
C MET A 139 3.98 2.07 11.24
N VAL A 140 3.55 1.00 11.92
CA VAL A 140 2.84 1.11 13.21
C VAL A 140 3.67 1.86 14.25
N MET A 141 4.95 1.51 14.38
CA MET A 141 5.87 2.20 15.29
C MET A 141 6.06 3.69 14.96
N LYS A 142 5.98 4.06 13.68
CA LYS A 142 6.03 5.46 13.26
C LYS A 142 4.71 6.18 13.57
N LEU A 143 3.58 5.53 13.30
CA LEU A 143 2.24 6.07 13.53
C LEU A 143 1.92 6.35 15.00
N SER A 144 2.54 5.61 15.93
CA SER A 144 2.38 5.89 17.37
C SER A 144 3.06 7.19 17.81
N ARG A 145 4.04 7.69 17.03
CA ARG A 145 4.75 8.95 17.29
C ARG A 145 4.22 10.10 16.45
N ASP A 146 3.87 9.81 15.21
CA ASP A 146 3.38 10.77 14.21
C ASP A 146 2.05 10.24 13.62
N PRO A 147 0.92 10.55 14.28
CA PRO A 147 -0.38 9.98 13.93
C PRO A 147 -0.89 10.39 12.55
N SER A 148 -1.35 9.40 11.78
CA SER A 148 -2.08 9.63 10.52
C SER A 148 -3.23 8.64 10.39
N SER A 149 -4.47 9.12 10.57
CA SER A 149 -5.68 8.28 10.56
C SER A 149 -5.87 7.55 9.22
N ARG A 150 -5.56 8.22 8.11
CA ARG A 150 -5.67 7.65 6.76
C ARG A 150 -4.69 6.50 6.55
N LEU A 151 -3.44 6.69 6.99
CA LEU A 151 -2.41 5.66 6.85
C LEU A 151 -2.69 4.48 7.78
N LEU A 152 -3.05 4.75 9.04
CA LEU A 152 -3.38 3.73 10.02
C LEU A 152 -4.54 2.84 9.55
N LYS A 153 -5.58 3.43 8.95
CA LYS A 153 -6.71 2.69 8.36
C LYS A 153 -6.25 1.63 7.36
N HIS A 154 -5.36 1.98 6.44
CA HIS A 154 -4.83 1.04 5.46
C HIS A 154 -3.94 -0.03 6.11
N VAL A 155 -3.10 0.35 7.06
CA VAL A 155 -2.24 -0.58 7.81
C VAL A 155 -3.06 -1.63 8.56
N ILE A 156 -4.09 -1.21 9.30
CA ILE A 156 -5.00 -2.12 10.01
C ILE A 156 -5.71 -3.05 9.02
N ARG A 157 -6.19 -2.51 7.88
CA ARG A 157 -6.87 -3.34 6.87
C ARG A 157 -5.95 -4.40 6.28
N CYS A 158 -4.68 -4.08 6.03
CA CYS A 158 -3.67 -5.04 5.58
C CYS A 158 -3.46 -6.16 6.60
N TYR A 159 -3.26 -5.84 7.88
CA TYR A 159 -3.11 -6.86 8.93
C TYR A 159 -4.35 -7.73 9.07
N SER A 160 -5.54 -7.13 9.12
CA SER A 160 -6.81 -7.85 9.16
C SER A 160 -6.92 -8.83 7.99
N ARG A 161 -6.59 -8.40 6.77
CA ARG A 161 -6.63 -9.29 5.60
C ARG A 161 -5.56 -10.39 5.65
N LEU A 162 -4.35 -10.08 6.10
CA LEU A 162 -3.30 -11.08 6.29
C LEU A 162 -3.73 -12.17 7.29
N SER A 163 -4.49 -11.80 8.33
CA SER A 163 -4.98 -12.75 9.33
C SER A 163 -6.01 -13.76 8.81
N ASP A 164 -6.56 -13.56 7.62
CA ASP A 164 -7.43 -14.53 6.94
C ASP A 164 -6.64 -15.74 6.40
N ASN A 165 -5.32 -15.61 6.22
CA ASN A 165 -4.46 -16.71 5.82
C ASN A 165 -3.93 -17.48 7.05
N PRO A 166 -4.15 -18.81 7.17
CA PRO A 166 -3.74 -19.57 8.36
C PRO A 166 -2.24 -19.51 8.68
N ARG A 167 -1.37 -19.47 7.66
CA ARG A 167 0.09 -19.39 7.86
C ARG A 167 0.50 -18.01 8.39
N ALA A 168 -0.05 -16.96 7.81
CA ALA A 168 0.18 -15.59 8.27
C ALA A 168 -0.41 -15.37 9.67
N GLN A 169 -1.60 -15.91 9.96
CA GLN A 169 -2.22 -15.86 11.28
C GLN A 169 -1.29 -16.42 12.37
N GLN A 170 -0.66 -17.58 12.14
CA GLN A 170 0.27 -18.17 13.09
C GLN A 170 1.48 -17.27 13.36
N ALA A 171 2.06 -16.67 12.31
CA ALA A 171 3.19 -15.76 12.47
C ALA A 171 2.79 -14.43 13.12
N LEU A 172 1.63 -13.87 12.77
CA LEU A 172 1.11 -12.62 13.33
C LEU A 172 0.85 -12.72 14.84
N ARG A 173 0.50 -13.89 15.37
CA ARG A 173 0.43 -14.08 16.85
C ARG A 173 1.74 -13.74 17.55
N GLN A 174 2.89 -13.91 16.87
CA GLN A 174 4.21 -13.67 17.43
C GLN A 174 4.77 -12.29 17.07
N CYS A 175 4.41 -11.74 15.92
CA CYS A 175 5.03 -10.52 15.40
C CYS A 175 4.08 -9.30 15.27
N LEU A 176 2.81 -9.40 15.69
CA LEU A 176 1.91 -8.24 15.66
C LEU A 176 2.43 -7.16 16.63
N PRO A 177 2.58 -5.89 16.19
CA PRO A 177 3.02 -4.79 17.05
C PRO A 177 2.10 -4.56 18.24
N ASP A 178 2.68 -4.29 19.41
CA ASP A 178 1.91 -4.12 20.66
C ASP A 178 1.03 -2.87 20.66
N GLN A 179 1.38 -1.84 19.89
CA GLN A 179 0.56 -0.62 19.73
C GLN A 179 -0.80 -0.90 19.07
N LEU A 180 -0.95 -2.03 18.37
CA LEU A 180 -2.24 -2.46 17.84
C LEU A 180 -3.05 -3.26 18.87
N LYS A 181 -2.44 -3.71 19.97
CA LYS A 181 -3.06 -4.52 21.03
C LYS A 181 -3.45 -3.67 22.26
N ASP A 182 -2.79 -2.54 22.45
CA ASP A 182 -3.00 -1.61 23.55
C ASP A 182 -3.87 -0.40 23.16
N GLU A 183 -3.96 0.60 24.05
CA GLU A 183 -4.76 1.80 23.82
C GLU A 183 -4.06 2.89 22.98
N THR A 184 -2.89 2.63 22.39
CA THR A 184 -2.07 3.62 21.66
C THR A 184 -2.88 4.38 20.60
N PHE A 185 -3.75 3.68 19.86
CA PHE A 185 -4.55 4.28 18.78
C PHE A 185 -6.02 4.54 19.14
N LYS A 186 -6.40 4.44 20.42
CA LYS A 186 -7.80 4.51 20.88
C LYS A 186 -8.53 5.75 20.37
N ALA A 187 -7.93 6.93 20.55
CA ALA A 187 -8.51 8.20 20.13
C ALA A 187 -8.81 8.27 18.61
N ILE A 188 -7.89 7.77 17.78
CA ILE A 188 -8.09 7.73 16.31
C ILE A 188 -9.18 6.72 15.95
N LEU A 189 -9.23 5.58 16.64
CA LEU A 189 -10.18 4.50 16.38
C LEU A 189 -11.60 4.82 16.88
N ASP A 190 -11.76 5.73 17.84
CA ASP A 190 -13.08 6.23 18.27
C ASP A 190 -13.77 6.99 17.13
N GLU A 191 -13.00 7.69 16.30
CA GLU A 191 -13.50 8.46 15.17
C GLU A 191 -13.68 7.61 13.89
N ASP A 192 -12.98 6.48 13.74
CA ASP A 192 -13.08 5.59 12.58
C ASP A 192 -13.61 4.19 12.94
N LYS A 193 -14.94 4.06 12.90
CA LYS A 193 -15.67 2.80 13.15
C LYS A 193 -15.20 1.65 12.24
N SER A 194 -14.79 1.93 11.01
CA SER A 194 -14.35 0.88 10.07
C SER A 194 -13.01 0.30 10.51
N SER A 195 -12.05 1.16 10.85
CA SER A 195 -10.73 0.75 11.34
C SER A 195 -10.85 -0.02 12.66
N ARG A 196 -11.72 0.43 13.57
CA ARG A 196 -12.04 -0.30 14.81
C ARG A 196 -12.60 -1.69 14.54
N HIS A 197 -13.55 -1.82 13.61
CA HIS A 197 -14.12 -3.11 13.25
C HIS A 197 -13.05 -4.07 12.68
N TRP A 198 -12.18 -3.59 11.79
CA TRP A 198 -11.10 -4.41 11.23
C TRP A 198 -10.05 -4.80 12.25
N LEU A 199 -9.71 -3.92 13.19
CA LEU A 199 -8.81 -4.25 14.28
C LEU A 199 -9.40 -5.33 15.18
N ARG A 200 -10.70 -5.24 15.50
CA ARG A 200 -11.40 -6.29 16.26
C ARG A 200 -11.42 -7.62 15.50
N SER A 201 -11.68 -7.61 14.19
CA SER A 201 -11.63 -8.81 13.36
C SER A 201 -10.23 -9.45 13.36
N LEU A 202 -9.19 -8.63 13.27
CA LEU A 202 -7.80 -9.08 13.39
C LEU A 202 -7.55 -9.77 14.74
N MET A 203 -7.93 -9.14 15.85
CA MET A 203 -7.74 -9.70 17.19
C MET A 203 -8.50 -11.02 17.38
N ASN A 204 -9.73 -11.10 16.90
CA ASN A 204 -10.53 -12.32 16.90
C ASN A 204 -9.85 -13.44 16.11
N ASN A 205 -9.37 -13.13 14.90
CA ASN A 205 -8.64 -14.10 14.09
C ASN A 205 -7.37 -14.59 14.80
N LEU A 206 -6.67 -13.75 15.56
CA LEU A 206 -5.48 -14.17 16.29
C LEU A 206 -5.78 -14.93 17.58
N GLY A 207 -7.04 -14.99 18.04
CA GLY A 207 -7.42 -15.55 19.33
C GLY A 207 -7.00 -14.68 20.51
N ALA A 208 -6.67 -13.41 20.26
CA ALA A 208 -6.29 -12.43 21.26
C ALA A 208 -7.51 -11.60 21.63
N PHE A 209 -8.39 -12.12 22.48
CA PHE A 209 -9.43 -11.29 23.08
C PHE A 209 -8.79 -10.37 24.12
N SER A 210 -8.54 -9.11 23.76
CA SER A 210 -8.49 -8.00 24.71
C SER A 210 -9.66 -7.06 24.41
N SER A 211 -10.33 -6.60 25.46
CA SER A 211 -11.42 -5.62 25.39
C SER A 211 -10.88 -4.26 24.91
N VAL A 212 -10.78 -4.11 23.59
CA VAL A 212 -10.44 -2.85 22.88
C VAL A 212 -11.68 -2.25 22.22
#